data_AF-A0A2A5FYT1-F1
#
_entry.id   AF-A0A2A5FYT1-F1
#
_cell.length_a   1.000
_cell.length_b   1.000
_cell.length_c   1.000
_cell.angle_alpha   90.00
_cell.angle_beta   90.00
_cell.angle_gamma   90.00
#
_symmetry.space_group_name_H-M   'P 1'
#
loop_
_entity.id
_entity.type
_entity.pdbx_description
1 polymer ?
#
loop_
_entity_poly.entity_id
_entity_poly.type
_entity_poly.pdbx_seq_one_letter_code
_entity_poly.pdbx_strand_id
1 'polypeptide(L)'
;MKPLFRTLLFVFLLTVLFLHSSLVFASHSFGGLDMCALYPEVMPPGLMPEQLPEAGGPGATLMENYCTQCHALPGPGRHTAEEWPQVLERMLVIMDVADRFGGLLGNVKTPSSGERDQLQNYLISHALKPLEQIPQGAGAMKVGARAFENHCSACHALPDPAQYNVDWPSLIKRMQRNMQVMKYSPPSVDSMMQIQLYLQSHNTSADSSHISAGDYSGNLLRLNMSGNNISFNDRKFSQRNLNMGSWLSLGVFFLLVLIGLLRWWHSHQQMNHPNHIK
;
A
#
# COMPACT_ATOMS: atom_id res chain seq x y z
N MET A 1 -29.27 -37.81 37.93
CA MET A 1 -29.08 -36.34 37.84
C MET A 1 -27.73 -35.87 37.26
N LYS A 2 -26.71 -36.73 37.07
CA LYS A 2 -25.39 -36.32 36.56
C LYS A 2 -25.24 -36.11 35.03
N PRO A 3 -26.00 -36.77 34.12
CA PRO A 3 -25.75 -36.61 32.69
C PRO A 3 -26.34 -35.31 32.14
N LEU A 4 -27.51 -34.88 32.62
CA LEU A 4 -28.20 -33.69 32.13
C LEU A 4 -27.42 -32.39 32.40
N PHE A 5 -26.79 -32.30 33.58
CA PHE A 5 -25.97 -31.14 33.95
C PHE A 5 -24.70 -31.02 33.11
N ARG A 6 -24.07 -32.14 32.76
CA ARG A 6 -22.89 -32.16 31.88
C ARG A 6 -23.23 -31.70 30.46
N THR A 7 -24.38 -32.13 29.93
CA THR A 7 -24.83 -31.70 28.60
C THR A 7 -25.15 -30.21 28.59
N LEU A 8 -25.84 -29.70 29.61
CA LEU A 8 -26.16 -28.27 29.72
C LEU A 8 -24.91 -27.39 29.87
N LEU A 9 -23.94 -27.81 30.68
CA LEU A 9 -22.69 -27.07 30.84
C LEU A 9 -21.85 -27.05 29.55
N PHE A 10 -21.82 -28.17 28.81
CA PHE A 10 -21.09 -28.24 27.54
C PHE A 10 -21.74 -27.37 26.47
N VAL A 11 -23.08 -27.39 26.37
CA VAL A 11 -23.82 -26.51 25.45
C VAL A 11 -23.63 -25.04 25.82
N PHE A 12 -23.64 -24.69 27.11
CA PHE A 12 -23.40 -23.33 27.60
C PHE A 12 -21.97 -22.85 27.30
N LEU A 13 -20.95 -23.69 27.49
CA LEU A 13 -19.57 -23.35 27.13
C LEU A 13 -19.39 -23.17 25.62
N LEU A 14 -20.03 -24.01 24.81
CA LEU A 14 -20.03 -23.87 23.35
C LEU A 14 -20.72 -22.59 22.89
N THR A 15 -21.88 -22.24 23.44
CA THR A 15 -22.56 -20.98 23.10
C THR A 15 -21.78 -19.76 23.58
N VAL A 16 -21.14 -19.79 24.75
CA VAL A 16 -20.24 -18.71 25.20
C VAL A 16 -19.04 -18.58 24.28
N LEU A 17 -18.42 -19.68 23.84
CA LEU A 17 -17.32 -19.66 22.86
C LEU A 17 -17.78 -19.10 21.51
N PHE A 18 -18.95 -19.47 21.00
CA PHE A 18 -19.49 -18.94 19.74
C PHE A 18 -19.93 -17.46 19.84
N LEU A 19 -20.45 -17.02 20.98
CA LEU A 19 -20.87 -15.63 21.21
C LEU A 19 -19.69 -14.68 21.48
N HIS A 20 -18.55 -15.19 21.96
CA HIS A 20 -17.30 -14.41 22.12
C HIS A 20 -16.34 -14.58 20.95
N SER A 21 -16.62 -15.50 20.03
CA SER A 21 -15.96 -15.55 18.72
C SER A 21 -16.58 -14.51 17.79
N SER A 22 -16.45 -13.24 18.17
CA SER A 22 -16.50 -12.15 17.19
C SER A 22 -15.32 -12.39 16.26
N LEU A 23 -15.54 -13.17 15.20
CA LEU A 23 -14.69 -13.13 14.03
C LEU A 23 -14.75 -11.69 13.54
N VAL A 24 -13.79 -10.88 13.97
CA VAL A 24 -13.52 -9.57 13.39
C VAL A 24 -13.00 -9.86 11.99
N PHE A 25 -13.92 -10.18 11.08
CA PHE A 25 -13.68 -9.99 9.67
C PHE A 25 -13.52 -8.48 9.51
N ALA A 26 -12.33 -8.05 9.09
CA ALA A 26 -12.19 -6.71 8.60
C ALA A 26 -13.28 -6.49 7.53
N SER A 27 -14.06 -5.42 7.67
CA SER A 27 -15.20 -5.15 6.80
C SER A 27 -14.72 -4.60 5.44
N HIS A 28 -14.00 -5.40 4.66
CA HIS A 28 -13.33 -5.00 3.42
C HIS A 28 -14.15 -5.32 2.16
N SER A 29 -15.48 -5.32 2.26
CA SER A 29 -16.37 -5.41 1.10
C SER A 29 -16.73 -3.99 0.64
N PHE A 30 -16.05 -3.50 -0.40
CA PHE A 30 -16.46 -2.29 -1.11
C PHE A 30 -17.40 -2.69 -2.25
N GLY A 31 -18.69 -2.39 -2.13
CA GLY A 31 -19.70 -2.80 -3.11
C GLY A 31 -19.81 -4.32 -3.30
N GLY A 32 -19.56 -5.11 -2.24
CA GLY A 32 -19.54 -6.58 -2.31
C GLY A 32 -18.24 -7.17 -2.86
N LEU A 33 -17.24 -6.34 -3.13
CA LEU A 33 -15.95 -6.76 -3.69
C LEU A 33 -14.83 -6.61 -2.65
N ASP A 34 -13.96 -7.62 -2.57
CA ASP A 34 -12.71 -7.57 -1.81
C ASP A 34 -11.63 -6.91 -2.66
N MET A 35 -11.30 -5.66 -2.35
CA MET A 35 -10.31 -4.88 -3.08
C MET A 35 -8.91 -5.47 -2.99
N CYS A 36 -8.54 -6.02 -1.83
CA CYS A 36 -7.23 -6.63 -1.62
C CYS A 36 -7.06 -7.90 -2.46
N ALA A 37 -8.12 -8.70 -2.60
CA ALA A 37 -8.10 -9.89 -3.44
C ALA A 37 -8.10 -9.56 -4.94
N LEU A 38 -8.83 -8.53 -5.36
CA LEU A 38 -8.92 -8.13 -6.77
C LEU A 38 -7.67 -7.42 -7.28
N TYR A 39 -7.04 -6.61 -6.43
CA TYR A 39 -5.93 -5.74 -6.80
C TYR A 39 -4.70 -5.92 -5.89
N PRO A 40 -4.19 -7.15 -5.71
CA PRO A 40 -3.11 -7.43 -4.75
C PRO A 40 -1.83 -6.64 -5.04
N GLU A 41 -1.55 -6.34 -6.30
CA GLU A 41 -0.35 -5.62 -6.76
C GLU A 41 -0.28 -4.15 -6.33
N VAL A 42 -1.44 -3.54 -6.04
CA VAL A 42 -1.53 -2.11 -5.67
C VAL A 42 -2.07 -1.90 -4.26
N MET A 43 -2.72 -2.92 -3.69
CA MET A 43 -3.35 -2.80 -2.37
C MET A 43 -2.33 -2.99 -1.25
N PRO A 44 -2.44 -2.21 -0.17
CA PRO A 44 -1.61 -2.41 1.01
C PRO A 44 -1.73 -3.81 1.60
N PRO A 45 -0.59 -4.47 1.90
CA PRO A 45 -0.55 -5.41 3.00
C PRO A 45 -0.99 -4.65 4.27
N GLY A 46 -1.94 -5.25 5.00
CA GLY A 46 -2.47 -4.65 6.22
C GLY A 46 -1.45 -4.60 7.35
N LEU A 47 -1.47 -3.50 8.10
CA LEU A 47 -0.90 -3.43 9.44
C LEU A 47 -1.97 -3.76 10.49
N MET A 48 -1.52 -4.23 11.65
CA MET A 48 -2.35 -4.23 12.85
C MET A 48 -2.36 -2.82 13.44
N PRO A 49 -3.47 -2.34 14.02
CA PRO A 49 -3.54 -0.99 14.62
C PRO A 49 -2.43 -0.70 15.63
N GLU A 50 -1.99 -1.70 16.39
CA GLU A 50 -0.93 -1.58 17.40
C GLU A 50 0.46 -1.36 16.78
N GLN A 51 0.60 -1.58 15.46
CA GLN A 51 1.84 -1.33 14.71
C GLN A 51 1.91 0.09 14.14
N LEU A 52 0.85 0.87 14.26
CA LEU A 52 0.88 2.28 13.89
C LEU A 52 1.73 3.08 14.89
N PRO A 53 2.48 4.10 14.42
CA PRO A 53 3.02 5.13 15.29
C PRO A 53 1.91 5.71 16.17
N GLU A 54 2.20 5.99 17.44
CA GLU A 54 1.21 6.56 18.36
C GLU A 54 -0.12 5.77 18.38
N ALA A 55 -0.02 4.43 18.42
CA ALA A 55 -1.17 3.53 18.41
C ALA A 55 -2.26 3.96 19.42
N GLY A 56 -3.52 3.99 18.96
CA GLY A 56 -4.66 4.49 19.74
C GLY A 56 -4.73 6.02 19.90
N GLY A 57 -3.74 6.75 19.39
CA GLY A 57 -3.76 8.21 19.30
C GLY A 57 -4.76 8.73 18.27
N PRO A 58 -5.03 10.04 18.27
CA PRO A 58 -6.07 10.62 17.42
C PRO A 58 -5.86 10.37 15.92
N GLY A 59 -4.63 10.54 15.41
CA GLY A 59 -4.33 10.29 13.98
C GLY A 59 -4.38 8.80 13.59
N ALA A 60 -3.83 7.93 14.44
CA ALA A 60 -3.88 6.48 14.24
C ALA A 60 -5.33 5.95 14.21
N THR A 61 -6.17 6.45 15.12
CA THR A 61 -7.60 6.10 15.18
C THR A 61 -8.34 6.54 13.92
N LEU A 62 -8.02 7.72 13.37
CA LEU A 62 -8.62 8.16 12.10
C LEU A 62 -8.21 7.26 10.93
N MET A 63 -6.94 6.84 10.87
CA MET A 63 -6.50 5.87 9.84
C MET A 63 -7.26 4.55 9.94
N GLU A 64 -7.40 4.02 11.15
CA GLU A 64 -8.17 2.80 11.38
C GLU A 64 -9.63 3.00 10.93
N ASN A 65 -10.30 4.04 11.43
CA ASN A 65 -11.72 4.27 11.16
C ASN A 65 -12.03 4.49 9.68
N TYR A 66 -11.16 5.19 8.95
CA TYR A 66 -11.46 5.60 7.57
C TYR A 66 -10.83 4.69 6.52
N CYS A 67 -9.55 4.31 6.68
CA CYS A 67 -8.83 3.57 5.64
C CYS A 67 -9.23 2.10 5.60
N THR A 68 -9.69 1.51 6.71
CA THR A 68 -10.09 0.09 6.72
C THR A 68 -11.48 -0.17 6.18
N GLN A 69 -12.22 0.87 5.79
CA GLN A 69 -13.56 0.73 5.19
C GLN A 69 -13.51 0.07 3.81
N CYS A 70 -12.38 0.18 3.10
CA CYS A 70 -12.25 -0.27 1.71
C CYS A 70 -11.14 -1.31 1.51
N HIS A 71 -10.03 -1.22 2.24
CA HIS A 71 -8.87 -2.09 2.11
C HIS A 71 -8.19 -2.31 3.46
N ALA A 72 -7.19 -3.18 3.54
CA ALA A 72 -6.43 -3.37 4.79
C ALA A 72 -5.72 -2.09 5.24
N LEU A 73 -5.52 -1.93 6.55
CA LEU A 73 -4.93 -0.72 7.15
C LEU A 73 -3.53 -0.41 6.55
N PRO A 74 -3.35 0.70 5.83
CA PRO A 74 -2.05 1.07 5.30
C PRO A 74 -1.15 1.63 6.41
N GLY A 75 0.17 1.59 6.19
CA GLY A 75 1.14 2.25 7.06
C GLY A 75 1.50 3.66 6.56
N PRO A 76 1.70 4.65 7.46
CA PRO A 76 2.12 6.00 7.08
C PRO A 76 3.53 6.02 6.46
N GLY A 77 4.38 5.04 6.81
CA GLY A 77 5.72 4.88 6.23
C GLY A 77 5.78 4.31 4.81
N ARG A 78 4.70 4.35 4.03
CA ARG A 78 4.69 3.88 2.63
C ARG A 78 5.02 4.98 1.62
N HIS A 79 4.59 6.20 1.92
CA HIS A 79 4.76 7.37 1.06
C HIS A 79 5.60 8.40 1.78
N THR A 80 6.29 9.24 1.00
CA THR A 80 7.02 10.38 1.57
C THR A 80 6.05 11.48 2.02
N ALA A 81 6.55 12.42 2.81
CA ALA A 81 5.77 13.56 3.29
C ALA A 81 5.18 14.38 2.12
N GLU A 82 5.93 14.49 1.02
CA GLU A 82 5.56 15.21 -0.20
C GLU A 82 4.49 14.48 -1.02
N GLU A 83 4.46 13.14 -0.95
CA GLU A 83 3.51 12.31 -1.69
C GLU A 83 2.14 12.21 -0.99
N TRP A 84 2.12 12.21 0.35
CA TRP A 84 0.92 11.97 1.14
C TRP A 84 -0.27 12.88 0.82
N PRO A 85 -0.12 14.21 0.64
CA PRO A 85 -1.25 15.08 0.29
C PRO A 85 -2.00 14.60 -0.96
N GLN A 86 -1.26 14.18 -2.00
CA GLN A 86 -1.88 13.69 -3.24
C GLN A 86 -2.55 12.32 -3.05
N VAL A 87 -1.94 11.42 -2.28
CA VAL A 87 -2.51 10.09 -2.00
C VAL A 87 -3.79 10.23 -1.20
N LEU A 88 -3.77 11.04 -0.14
CA LEU A 88 -4.93 11.26 0.72
C LEU A 88 -6.08 11.89 -0.06
N GLU A 89 -5.82 12.91 -0.89
CA GLU A 89 -6.86 13.55 -1.70
C GLU A 89 -7.56 12.55 -2.63
N ARG A 90 -6.80 11.65 -3.29
CA ARG A 90 -7.39 10.59 -4.12
C ARG A 90 -8.32 9.68 -3.31
N MET A 91 -7.92 9.32 -2.09
CA MET A 91 -8.75 8.48 -1.22
C MET A 91 -10.01 9.22 -0.76
N LEU A 92 -9.89 10.50 -0.39
CA LEU A 92 -11.03 11.33 0.00
C LEU A 92 -12.06 11.47 -1.13
N VAL A 93 -11.61 11.64 -2.38
CA VAL A 93 -12.49 11.67 -3.55
C VAL A 93 -13.21 10.32 -3.73
N ILE A 94 -12.49 9.20 -3.61
CA ILE A 94 -13.10 7.87 -3.70
C ILE A 94 -14.13 7.66 -2.59
N MET A 95 -13.83 8.09 -1.37
CA MET A 95 -14.74 7.99 -0.22
C MET A 95 -15.99 8.86 -0.43
N ASP A 96 -15.85 10.09 -0.92
CA ASP A 96 -16.98 10.99 -1.21
C ASP A 96 -17.88 10.43 -2.32
N VAL A 97 -17.30 9.85 -3.37
CA VAL A 97 -18.08 9.14 -4.39
C VAL A 97 -18.81 7.94 -3.78
N ALA A 98 -18.11 7.11 -3.01
CA ALA A 98 -18.71 5.92 -2.40
C ALA A 98 -19.88 6.27 -1.45
N ASP A 99 -19.70 7.30 -0.61
CA ASP A 99 -20.74 7.83 0.29
C ASP A 99 -21.99 8.28 -0.48
N ARG A 100 -21.81 9.09 -1.54
CA ARG A 100 -22.91 9.57 -2.39
C ARG A 100 -23.69 8.45 -3.07
N PHE A 101 -23.05 7.32 -3.36
CA PHE A 101 -23.65 6.15 -3.98
C PHE A 101 -23.84 4.98 -3.00
N GLY A 102 -23.95 5.25 -1.70
CA GLY A 102 -23.87 4.31 -0.56
C GLY A 102 -24.76 3.05 -0.56
N GLY A 103 -25.64 2.87 -1.54
CA GLY A 103 -26.39 1.61 -1.77
C GLY A 103 -25.75 0.64 -2.77
N LEU A 104 -24.85 1.11 -3.64
CA LEU A 104 -24.21 0.30 -4.70
C LEU A 104 -22.74 -0.01 -4.40
N LEU A 105 -22.04 0.91 -3.74
CA LEU A 105 -20.59 0.82 -3.50
C LEU A 105 -20.22 0.59 -2.02
N GLY A 106 -21.22 0.44 -1.16
CA GLY A 106 -21.06 0.28 0.29
C GLY A 106 -21.18 1.61 1.04
N ASN A 107 -21.55 1.53 2.32
CA ASN A 107 -21.71 2.70 3.19
C ASN A 107 -20.35 3.15 3.72
N VAL A 108 -19.65 3.97 2.94
CA VAL A 108 -18.35 4.54 3.31
C VAL A 108 -18.55 5.89 3.98
N LYS A 109 -18.04 6.05 5.19
CA LYS A 109 -18.04 7.34 5.91
C LYS A 109 -16.92 8.23 5.38
N THR A 110 -17.20 9.54 5.28
CA THR A 110 -16.19 10.57 4.97
C THR A 110 -15.77 11.34 6.21
N PRO A 111 -14.49 11.75 6.33
CA PRO A 111 -14.03 12.60 7.43
C PRO A 111 -14.52 14.04 7.26
N SER A 112 -14.79 14.70 8.39
CA SER A 112 -14.99 16.16 8.46
C SER A 112 -13.70 16.91 8.07
N SER A 113 -13.79 18.23 7.85
CA SER A 113 -12.60 19.03 7.52
C SER A 113 -11.51 18.95 8.60
N GLY A 114 -11.87 19.07 9.88
CA GLY A 114 -10.91 18.97 10.98
C GLY A 114 -10.27 17.57 11.09
N GLU A 115 -11.03 16.51 10.82
CA GLU A 115 -10.48 15.15 10.79
C GLU A 115 -9.56 14.93 9.59
N ARG A 116 -9.84 15.54 8.43
CA ARG A 116 -8.95 15.50 7.26
C ARG A 116 -7.61 16.15 7.56
N ASP A 117 -7.63 17.34 8.16
CA ASP A 117 -6.42 18.06 8.53
C ASP A 117 -5.58 17.25 9.53
N GLN A 118 -6.24 16.66 10.54
CA GLN A 118 -5.59 15.82 11.53
C GLN A 118 -4.99 14.54 10.91
N LEU A 119 -5.73 13.88 10.01
CA LEU A 119 -5.27 12.69 9.30
C LEU A 119 -4.08 13.02 8.39
N GLN A 120 -4.13 14.14 7.67
CA GLN A 120 -3.03 14.59 6.82
C GLN A 120 -1.77 14.87 7.64
N ASN A 121 -1.90 15.61 8.74
CA ASN A 121 -0.78 15.92 9.61
C ASN A 121 -0.13 14.64 10.15
N TYR A 122 -0.95 13.68 10.62
CA TYR A 122 -0.46 12.40 11.10
C TYR A 122 0.31 11.62 10.01
N LEU A 123 -0.24 11.54 8.79
CA LEU A 123 0.42 10.84 7.67
C LEU A 123 1.77 11.49 7.31
N ILE A 124 1.82 12.83 7.28
CA ILE A 124 3.05 13.59 6.99
C ILE A 124 4.09 13.41 8.11
N SER A 125 3.68 13.54 9.38
CA SER A 125 4.58 13.43 10.53
C SER A 125 5.21 12.04 10.68
N HIS A 126 4.53 11.00 10.21
CA HIS A 126 5.01 9.61 10.25
C HIS A 126 5.34 9.03 8.88
N ALA A 127 5.55 9.90 7.90
CA ALA A 127 5.88 9.53 6.54
C ALA A 127 7.22 8.80 6.43
N LEU A 128 7.41 8.15 5.28
CA LEU A 128 8.70 7.61 4.88
C LEU A 128 9.71 8.73 4.65
N LYS A 129 10.90 8.62 5.25
CA LYS A 129 12.06 9.44 4.91
C LYS A 129 12.87 8.72 3.83
N PRO A 130 12.97 9.28 2.62
CA PRO A 130 13.74 8.65 1.57
C PRO A 130 15.25 8.74 1.88
N LEU A 131 15.99 7.70 1.54
CA LEU A 131 17.44 7.72 1.56
C LEU A 131 17.95 8.64 0.44
N GLU A 132 18.55 9.76 0.81
CA GLU A 132 19.03 10.75 -0.17
C GLU A 132 20.23 10.26 -0.98
N GLN A 133 21.14 9.51 -0.34
CA GLN A 133 22.36 9.04 -0.96
C GLN A 133 22.72 7.64 -0.47
N ILE A 134 23.04 6.78 -1.42
CA ILE A 134 23.55 5.44 -1.11
C ILE A 134 25.03 5.56 -0.71
N PRO A 135 25.44 4.99 0.44
CA PRO A 135 26.84 4.98 0.85
C PRO A 135 27.74 4.44 -0.26
N GLN A 136 28.71 5.24 -0.70
CA GLN A 136 29.65 4.88 -1.77
C GLN A 136 30.79 3.94 -1.30
N GLY A 137 30.60 3.24 -0.17
CA GLY A 137 31.63 2.39 0.45
C GLY A 137 32.21 1.33 -0.49
N ALA A 138 33.24 0.62 -0.02
CA ALA A 138 33.89 -0.46 -0.78
C ALA A 138 33.47 -1.85 -0.27
N GLY A 139 33.69 -2.88 -1.10
CA GLY A 139 33.51 -4.29 -0.70
C GLY A 139 32.05 -4.69 -0.47
N ALA A 140 31.83 -5.60 0.49
CA ALA A 140 30.52 -6.19 0.77
C ALA A 140 29.44 -5.14 1.11
N MET A 141 29.82 -4.05 1.78
CA MET A 141 28.89 -2.97 2.12
C MET A 141 28.28 -2.33 0.86
N LYS A 142 29.08 -2.14 -0.20
CA LYS A 142 28.63 -1.61 -1.49
C LYS A 142 27.66 -2.56 -2.19
N VAL A 143 27.91 -3.87 -2.09
CA VAL A 143 27.07 -4.91 -2.70
C VAL A 143 25.71 -4.94 -2.00
N GLY A 144 25.69 -4.94 -0.67
CA GLY A 144 24.47 -4.87 0.12
C GLY A 144 23.66 -3.59 -0.11
N ALA A 145 24.33 -2.43 -0.14
CA ALA A 145 23.68 -1.15 -0.41
C ALA A 145 23.01 -1.10 -1.79
N ARG A 146 23.67 -1.61 -2.83
CA ARG A 146 23.10 -1.72 -4.19
C ARG A 146 21.98 -2.73 -4.27
N ALA A 147 22.10 -3.88 -3.60
CA ALA A 147 21.02 -4.86 -3.54
C ALA A 147 19.78 -4.25 -2.86
N PHE A 148 19.99 -3.50 -1.78
CA PHE A 148 18.93 -2.78 -1.09
C PHE A 148 18.26 -1.75 -2.00
N GLU A 149 19.04 -0.91 -2.69
CA GLU A 149 18.52 0.03 -3.69
C GLU A 149 17.65 -0.65 -4.75
N ASN A 150 18.22 -1.65 -5.42
CA ASN A 150 17.60 -2.28 -6.59
C ASN A 150 16.30 -3.01 -6.24
N HIS A 151 16.19 -3.55 -5.03
CA HIS A 151 15.05 -4.36 -4.63
C HIS A 151 14.02 -3.59 -3.80
N CYS A 152 14.46 -2.69 -2.91
CA CYS A 152 13.57 -2.01 -1.97
C CYS A 152 13.01 -0.68 -2.50
N SER A 153 13.54 -0.14 -3.59
CA SER A 153 12.95 1.02 -4.30
C SER A 153 11.85 0.64 -5.30
N ALA A 154 11.55 -0.65 -5.45
CA ALA A 154 10.63 -1.14 -6.49
C ALA A 154 9.15 -0.79 -6.22
N CYS A 155 8.77 -0.53 -4.97
CA CYS A 155 7.37 -0.35 -4.55
C CYS A 155 7.10 1.05 -3.96
N HIS A 156 8.07 1.64 -3.29
CA HIS A 156 8.01 2.97 -2.67
C HIS A 156 9.40 3.60 -2.75
N ALA A 157 9.55 4.88 -2.34
CA ALA A 157 10.86 5.49 -2.23
C ALA A 157 11.80 4.63 -1.37
N LEU A 158 13.11 4.69 -1.62
CA LEU A 158 14.07 3.88 -0.88
C LEU A 158 14.10 4.34 0.59
N PRO A 159 13.74 3.52 1.59
CA PRO A 159 13.75 3.95 2.99
C PRO A 159 15.15 4.29 3.47
N ASP A 160 15.30 5.38 4.21
CA ASP A 160 16.49 5.61 5.04
C ASP A 160 16.49 4.64 6.23
N PRO A 161 17.47 3.72 6.34
CA PRO A 161 17.56 2.81 7.49
C PRO A 161 17.64 3.55 8.83
N ALA A 162 18.22 4.75 8.87
CA ALA A 162 18.39 5.54 10.09
C ALA A 162 17.05 6.02 10.68
N GLN A 163 15.94 5.99 9.91
CA GLN A 163 14.61 6.28 10.44
C GLN A 163 14.11 5.20 11.42
N TYR A 164 14.66 3.98 11.37
CA TYR A 164 14.11 2.82 12.07
C TYR A 164 15.03 2.33 13.19
N ASN A 165 14.47 2.19 14.39
CA ASN A 165 15.09 1.45 15.48
C ASN A 165 14.32 0.13 15.69
N VAL A 166 14.69 -0.89 14.91
CA VAL A 166 13.92 -2.14 14.80
C VAL A 166 14.83 -3.36 14.67
N ASP A 167 14.24 -4.54 14.92
CA ASP A 167 14.84 -5.81 14.52
C ASP A 167 14.76 -5.98 12.99
N TRP A 168 15.88 -5.70 12.31
CA TRP A 168 15.99 -5.78 10.85
C TRP A 168 15.59 -7.14 10.28
N PRO A 169 16.07 -8.30 10.78
CA PRO A 169 15.59 -9.61 10.36
C PRO A 169 14.07 -9.75 10.35
N SER A 170 13.38 -9.35 11.43
CA SER A 170 11.92 -9.42 11.49
C SER A 170 11.23 -8.48 10.50
N LEU A 171 11.74 -7.24 10.36
CA LEU A 171 11.21 -6.28 9.40
C LEU A 171 11.35 -6.80 7.96
N ILE A 172 12.53 -7.31 7.60
CA ILE A 172 12.83 -7.87 6.28
C ILE A 172 11.93 -9.06 5.99
N LYS A 173 11.77 -9.99 6.95
CA LYS A 173 10.87 -11.14 6.81
C LYS A 173 9.41 -10.71 6.62
N ARG A 174 8.97 -9.64 7.29
CA ARG A 174 7.66 -9.02 7.04
C ARG A 174 7.58 -8.46 5.62
N MET A 175 8.61 -7.75 5.15
CA MET A 175 8.60 -7.19 3.80
C MET A 175 8.57 -8.28 2.72
N GLN A 176 9.30 -9.39 2.89
CA GLN A 176 9.23 -10.53 1.98
C GLN A 176 7.82 -11.13 1.91
N ARG A 177 7.14 -11.29 3.05
CA ARG A 177 5.73 -11.74 3.07
C ARG A 177 4.81 -10.74 2.37
N ASN A 178 5.04 -9.44 2.58
CA ASN A 178 4.28 -8.39 1.91
C ASN A 178 4.45 -8.45 0.39
N MET A 179 5.67 -8.65 -0.10
CA MET A 179 5.92 -8.83 -1.54
C MET A 179 5.14 -10.02 -2.10
N GLN A 180 5.12 -11.16 -1.38
CA GLN A 180 4.36 -12.34 -1.80
C GLN A 180 2.84 -12.10 -1.83
N VAL A 181 2.29 -11.40 -0.83
CA VAL A 181 0.88 -10.99 -0.79
C VAL A 181 0.56 -10.13 -2.01
N MET A 182 1.44 -9.17 -2.31
CA MET A 182 1.32 -8.30 -3.47
C MET A 182 1.73 -8.95 -4.79
N LYS A 183 2.08 -10.25 -4.82
CA LYS A 183 2.52 -10.99 -6.02
C LYS A 183 3.82 -10.48 -6.69
N TYR A 184 4.65 -9.77 -5.94
CA TYR A 184 6.02 -9.44 -6.32
C TYR A 184 7.00 -10.57 -5.95
N SER A 185 7.91 -10.89 -6.87
CA SER A 185 8.99 -11.84 -6.61
C SER A 185 9.98 -11.30 -5.58
N PRO A 186 10.24 -12.01 -4.47
CA PRO A 186 11.25 -11.59 -3.51
C PRO A 186 12.67 -11.66 -4.11
N PRO A 187 13.64 -10.92 -3.56
CA PRO A 187 15.05 -11.06 -3.96
C PRO A 187 15.57 -12.48 -3.71
N SER A 188 16.63 -12.88 -4.42
CA SER A 188 17.30 -14.16 -4.20
C SER A 188 17.86 -14.26 -2.78
N VAL A 189 18.11 -15.49 -2.31
CA VAL A 189 18.67 -15.73 -0.96
C VAL A 189 19.97 -14.95 -0.75
N ASP A 190 20.85 -14.92 -1.75
CA ASP A 190 22.11 -14.18 -1.69
C ASP A 190 21.87 -12.67 -1.60
N SER A 191 20.99 -12.10 -2.44
CA SER A 191 20.65 -10.68 -2.38
C SER A 191 20.04 -10.32 -1.03
N MET A 192 19.16 -11.17 -0.49
CA MET A 192 18.54 -10.97 0.83
C MET A 192 19.57 -10.95 1.95
N MET A 193 20.56 -11.85 1.91
CA MET A 193 21.65 -11.88 2.88
C MET A 193 22.49 -10.60 2.82
N GLN A 194 22.81 -10.11 1.62
CA GLN A 194 23.57 -8.86 1.44
C GLN A 194 22.78 -7.64 1.95
N ILE A 195 21.47 -7.59 1.68
CA ILE A 195 20.57 -6.54 2.20
C ILE A 195 20.55 -6.56 3.73
N GLN A 196 20.38 -7.74 4.33
CA GLN A 196 20.32 -7.87 5.79
C GLN A 196 21.62 -7.42 6.44
N LEU A 197 22.77 -7.83 5.92
CA LEU A 197 24.09 -7.41 6.43
C LEU A 197 24.27 -5.89 6.36
N TYR A 198 23.87 -5.27 5.25
CA TYR A 198 23.89 -3.83 5.08
C TYR A 198 22.99 -3.10 6.10
N LEU A 199 21.75 -3.56 6.29
CA LEU A 199 20.82 -2.92 7.22
C LEU A 199 21.27 -3.09 8.67
N GLN A 200 21.79 -4.26 9.05
CA GLN A 200 22.29 -4.52 10.40
C GLN A 200 23.50 -3.64 10.76
N SER A 201 24.36 -3.28 9.80
CA SER A 201 25.51 -2.41 10.08
C SER A 201 25.13 -0.94 10.34
N HIS A 202 23.90 -0.53 10.00
CA HIS A 202 23.41 0.83 10.27
C HIS A 202 22.97 0.99 11.73
N ASN A 203 22.53 -0.08 12.39
CA ASN A 203 22.21 -0.04 13.83
C ASN A 203 23.46 0.12 14.71
N THR A 204 24.61 -0.42 14.31
CA THR A 204 25.87 -0.29 15.06
C THR A 204 26.58 1.04 14.84
N SER A 205 26.41 1.66 13.67
CA SER A 205 27.03 2.97 13.37
C SER A 205 26.37 4.13 14.14
N ALA A 206 25.09 4.02 14.50
CA ALA A 206 24.39 5.03 15.32
C ALA A 206 24.93 5.11 16.76
N ASP A 207 25.60 4.06 17.25
CA ASP A 207 26.18 3.94 18.59
C ASP A 207 27.69 4.30 18.61
N SER A 208 28.27 4.61 17.45
CA SER A 208 29.73 4.77 17.26
C SER A 208 30.20 6.22 17.15
N SER A 209 29.39 7.21 17.55
CA SER A 209 29.80 8.63 17.58
C SER A 209 30.90 8.95 18.62
N HIS A 210 31.57 7.94 19.18
CA HIS A 210 32.66 8.11 20.14
C HIS A 210 33.87 7.18 19.98
N ILE A 211 34.13 6.61 18.79
CA ILE A 211 35.41 5.90 18.56
C ILE A 211 36.07 6.37 17.27
N SER A 212 37.16 7.13 17.44
CA SER A 212 38.07 7.57 16.40
C SER A 212 38.55 6.42 15.52
N ALA A 213 38.69 6.73 14.23
CA ALA A 213 39.28 5.87 13.22
C ALA A 213 40.66 5.35 13.64
N GLY A 214 40.71 4.05 13.93
CA GLY A 214 41.93 3.28 14.15
C GLY A 214 41.52 1.85 14.50
N ASP A 215 42.09 0.87 13.83
CA ASP A 215 41.92 -0.57 14.11
C ASP A 215 40.57 -1.25 13.83
N TYR A 216 40.32 -1.56 12.55
CA TYR A 216 39.78 -2.86 12.18
C TYR A 216 40.45 -3.38 10.89
N SER A 217 41.73 -3.74 11.01
CA SER A 217 42.32 -4.79 10.16
C SER A 217 42.16 -6.12 10.90
N GLY A 218 41.17 -6.93 10.53
CA GLY A 218 41.00 -8.25 11.11
C GLY A 218 39.82 -9.03 10.57
N ASN A 219 40.11 -9.97 9.67
CA ASN A 219 39.27 -11.12 9.30
C ASN A 219 37.87 -10.85 8.73
N LEU A 220 37.81 -10.42 7.47
CA LEU A 220 36.72 -10.81 6.58
C LEU A 220 37.22 -11.93 5.65
N LEU A 221 36.66 -13.13 5.85
CA LEU A 221 36.76 -14.27 4.96
C LEU A 221 36.53 -13.80 3.52
N ARG A 222 37.57 -13.89 2.68
CA ARG A 222 37.47 -13.71 1.23
C ARG A 222 36.62 -14.85 0.65
N LEU A 223 35.31 -14.62 0.53
CA LEU A 223 34.50 -15.37 -0.44
C LEU A 223 34.69 -14.71 -1.81
N ASN A 224 35.50 -15.36 -2.63
CA ASN A 224 35.68 -15.05 -4.04
C ASN A 224 34.42 -15.47 -4.80
N MET A 225 33.52 -14.54 -5.09
CA MET A 225 32.42 -14.76 -6.03
C MET A 225 32.68 -13.90 -7.28
N SER A 226 33.10 -14.58 -8.34
CA SER A 226 33.21 -14.06 -9.70
C SER A 226 31.82 -13.64 -10.19
N GLY A 227 31.57 -12.33 -10.23
CA GLY A 227 30.31 -11.75 -10.69
C GLY A 227 30.23 -11.75 -12.22
N ASN A 228 29.20 -12.39 -12.76
CA ASN A 228 28.71 -12.07 -14.09
C ASN A 228 28.00 -10.72 -14.01
N ASN A 229 28.60 -9.70 -14.63
CA ASN A 229 28.05 -8.36 -14.73
C ASN A 229 26.82 -8.38 -15.67
N ILE A 230 25.62 -8.44 -15.11
CA ILE A 230 24.41 -8.07 -15.84
C ILE A 230 24.06 -6.64 -15.42
N SER A 231 24.43 -5.70 -16.28
CA SER A 231 24.00 -4.30 -16.21
C SER A 231 22.51 -4.23 -16.56
N PHE A 232 21.67 -3.90 -15.59
CA PHE A 232 20.23 -3.71 -15.79
C PHE A 232 19.83 -2.29 -15.33
N ASN A 233 20.58 -1.29 -15.80
CA ASN A 233 20.20 0.12 -15.69
C ASN A 233 19.44 0.51 -16.95
N ASP A 234 18.13 0.24 -16.98
CA ASP A 234 17.20 0.89 -17.92
C ASP A 234 15.72 0.63 -17.54
N ARG A 235 15.34 0.97 -16.31
CA ARG A 235 13.92 1.21 -16.01
C ARG A 235 13.72 2.64 -15.55
N LYS A 236 13.83 3.53 -16.53
CA LYS A 236 13.05 4.78 -16.56
C LYS A 236 11.61 4.45 -16.22
N PHE A 237 11.13 5.04 -15.13
CA PHE A 237 9.72 5.13 -14.80
C PHE A 237 9.04 6.05 -15.83
N SER A 238 8.74 5.54 -17.02
CA SER A 238 7.89 6.20 -18.02
C SER A 238 7.43 5.19 -19.06
N GLN A 239 6.14 5.23 -19.38
CA GLN A 239 5.43 4.43 -20.39
C GLN A 239 5.07 2.99 -19.99
N ARG A 240 4.10 2.85 -19.08
CA ARG A 240 3.21 1.69 -19.11
C ARG A 240 2.26 1.84 -20.30
N ASN A 241 2.41 0.93 -21.25
CA ASN A 241 1.43 0.40 -22.20
C ASN A 241 0.06 1.11 -22.21
N LEU A 242 -0.17 1.93 -23.24
CA LEU A 242 -1.50 2.12 -23.79
C LEU A 242 -1.91 0.78 -24.40
N ASN A 243 -2.54 -0.07 -23.60
CA ASN A 243 -3.17 -1.30 -24.06
C ASN A 243 -4.17 -0.94 -25.17
N MET A 244 -3.98 -1.55 -26.33
CA MET A 244 -4.79 -1.44 -27.54
C MET A 244 -6.20 -2.07 -27.41
N GLY A 245 -6.75 -2.12 -26.19
CA GLY A 245 -8.04 -2.72 -25.84
C GLY A 245 -9.16 -1.72 -25.52
N SER A 246 -8.88 -0.42 -25.46
CA SER A 246 -9.88 0.63 -25.13
C SER A 246 -10.65 1.19 -26.33
N TRP A 247 -10.54 0.58 -27.52
CA TRP A 247 -11.25 1.07 -28.71
C TRP A 247 -12.72 0.63 -28.76
N LEU A 248 -13.11 -0.41 -28.02
CA LEU A 248 -14.49 -0.90 -28.01
C LEU A 248 -15.43 -0.05 -27.13
N SER A 249 -14.94 0.66 -26.10
CA SER A 249 -15.80 1.53 -25.29
C SER A 249 -16.06 2.90 -25.91
N LEU A 250 -15.12 3.41 -26.73
CA LEU A 250 -15.31 4.63 -27.53
C LEU A 250 -16.46 4.45 -28.54
N GLY A 251 -16.60 3.26 -29.13
CA GLY A 251 -17.64 2.97 -30.11
C GLY A 251 -19.07 3.16 -29.57
N VAL A 252 -19.33 2.71 -28.34
CA VAL A 252 -20.66 2.87 -27.70
C VAL A 252 -20.95 4.34 -27.41
N PHE A 253 -19.95 5.09 -26.95
CA PHE A 253 -20.12 6.52 -26.67
C PHE A 253 -20.40 7.32 -27.95
N PHE A 254 -19.65 7.08 -29.02
CA PHE A 254 -19.89 7.71 -30.32
C PHE A 254 -21.25 7.33 -30.93
N LEU A 255 -21.69 6.08 -30.78
CA LEU A 255 -23.01 5.65 -31.24
C LEU A 255 -24.13 6.41 -30.53
N LEU A 256 -24.04 6.57 -29.20
CA LEU A 256 -25.04 7.30 -28.42
C LEU A 256 -25.08 8.80 -28.79
N VAL A 257 -23.93 9.42 -28.99
CA VAL A 257 -23.84 10.81 -29.46
C VAL A 257 -24.45 10.97 -30.85
N LEU A 258 -24.15 10.04 -31.78
CA LEU A 258 -24.72 10.07 -33.14
C LEU A 258 -26.25 9.92 -33.13
N ILE A 259 -26.77 8.99 -32.31
CA ILE A 259 -28.23 8.81 -32.15
C ILE A 259 -28.88 10.07 -31.57
N GLY A 260 -28.23 10.71 -30.59
CA GLY A 260 -28.70 11.98 -30.02
C GLY A 260 -28.78 13.10 -31.06
N LEU A 261 -27.74 13.27 -31.87
CA LEU A 261 -27.69 14.27 -32.93
C LEU A 261 -28.72 14.00 -34.04
N LEU A 262 -28.93 12.73 -34.43
CA LEU A 262 -29.94 12.35 -35.42
C LEU A 262 -31.37 12.62 -34.91
N ARG A 263 -31.66 12.31 -33.65
CA ARG A 263 -32.96 12.64 -33.03
C ARG A 263 -33.18 14.14 -32.98
N TRP A 264 -32.18 14.90 -32.55
CA TRP A 264 -32.26 16.36 -32.50
C TRP A 264 -32.50 16.96 -33.90
N TRP A 265 -31.74 16.51 -34.91
CA TRP A 265 -31.90 16.95 -36.30
C TRP A 265 -33.31 16.65 -36.83
N HIS A 266 -33.82 15.43 -36.61
CA HIS A 266 -35.15 15.06 -37.06
C HIS A 266 -36.26 15.89 -36.39
N SER A 267 -36.13 16.15 -35.09
CA SER A 267 -37.04 17.04 -34.37
C SER A 267 -36.98 18.48 -34.91
N HIS A 268 -35.80 18.95 -35.31
CA HIS A 268 -35.64 20.28 -35.88
C HIS A 268 -36.25 20.41 -37.28
N GLN A 269 -36.24 19.35 -38.09
CA GLN A 269 -36.90 19.33 -39.40
C GLN A 269 -38.43 19.40 -39.26
N GLN A 270 -39.01 18.77 -38.23
CA GLN A 270 -40.46 18.83 -37.98
C GLN A 270 -40.93 20.24 -37.59
N MET A 271 -40.10 21.04 -36.92
CA MET A 271 -40.43 22.42 -36.56
C MET A 271 -40.33 23.41 -37.72
N ASN A 272 -39.64 23.05 -38.80
CA ASN A 272 -39.41 23.91 -39.96
C ASN A 272 -40.31 23.61 -41.16
N HIS A 273 -41.28 22.69 -41.02
CA HIS A 273 -42.36 22.56 -42.00
C HIS A 273 -43.53 23.47 -41.59
N PRO A 274 -43.66 24.68 -42.18
CA PRO A 274 -44.88 25.46 -42.00
C PRO A 274 -46.04 24.64 -42.55
N ASN A 275 -47.01 24.34 -41.68
CA ASN A 275 -48.30 23.79 -42.11
C ASN A 275 -48.89 24.79 -43.12
N HIS A 276 -48.86 24.45 -44.40
CA HIS A 276 -49.73 25.05 -45.40
C HIS A 276 -51.16 24.59 -45.10
N ILE A 277 -51.79 25.26 -44.14
CA ILE A 277 -53.23 25.26 -43.98
C ILE A 277 -53.76 26.12 -45.13
N LYS A 278 -54.58 25.48 -45.98
CA LYS A 278 -55.31 26.09 -47.10
C LYS A 278 -56.16 27.27 -46.66
#